data_AF-A0A2Z4G9D2-F1
#
_entry.id   AF-A0A2Z4G9D2-F1
#
_cell.length_a   1.000
_cell.length_b   1.000
_cell.length_c   1.000
_cell.angle_alpha   90.00
_cell.angle_beta   90.00
_cell.angle_gamma   90.00
#
_symmetry.space_group_name_H-M   'P 1'
#
loop_
_entity.id
_entity.type
_entity.pdbx_description
1 polymer ?
#
loop_
_entity_poly.entity_id
_entity_poly.type
_entity_poly.pdbx_seq_one_letter_code
_entity_poly.pdbx_strand_id
1 'polypeptide(L)'
;MKTSKIIQVEVNFRHDLIIIKGSPFTYNYFSNLTQAFESVKESLLINGWDLDGFNYTAIYRSLKDRGSYVKVFKSKGAAFFKVSISSKTLNPKLSTLEITKNPY
;
A
#
# COMPACT_ATOMS: atom_id res chain seq x y z
N MET A 1 -3.63 11.66 23.08
CA MET A 1 -2.66 11.26 22.04
C MET A 1 -3.01 11.96 20.73
N LYS A 2 -2.03 12.48 19.98
CA LYS A 2 -2.28 13.08 18.66
C LYS A 2 -2.55 11.96 17.64
N THR A 3 -3.61 12.13 16.85
CA THR A 3 -3.94 11.26 15.73
C THR A 3 -3.14 11.73 14.51
N SER A 4 -2.41 10.83 13.86
CA SER A 4 -1.55 11.16 12.72
C SER A 4 -1.93 10.33 11.50
N LYS A 5 -1.92 10.92 10.30
CA LYS A 5 -2.08 10.19 9.05
C LYS A 5 -0.71 9.75 8.54
N ILE A 6 -0.57 8.47 8.24
CA ILE A 6 0.62 7.87 7.64
C ILE A 6 0.24 7.19 6.32
N ILE A 7 1.22 7.02 5.43
CA ILE A 7 1.04 6.27 4.20
C ILE A 7 1.59 4.85 4.43
N GLN A 8 0.76 3.85 4.18
CA GLN A 8 1.16 2.44 4.18
C GLN A 8 1.35 2.00 2.74
N VAL A 9 2.52 1.43 2.46
CA VAL A 9 2.83 0.72 1.21
C VAL A 9 2.91 -0.77 1.53
N GLU A 10 2.14 -1.54 0.79
CA GLU A 10 2.09 -3.00 0.85
C GLU A 10 2.64 -3.57 -0.45
N VAL A 11 3.56 -4.52 -0.34
CA VAL A 11 4.08 -5.29 -1.48
C VAL A 11 3.72 -6.74 -1.26
N ASN A 12 2.88 -7.27 -2.16
CA ASN A 12 2.36 -8.62 -2.10
C ASN A 12 2.78 -9.39 -3.35
N PHE A 13 3.65 -10.38 -3.18
CA PHE A 13 4.06 -11.28 -4.26
C PHE A 13 2.98 -12.34 -4.48
N ARG A 14 2.67 -12.63 -5.74
CA ARG A 14 1.73 -13.71 -6.07
C ARG A 14 2.44 -15.05 -6.06
N HIS A 15 2.50 -15.68 -4.89
CA HIS A 15 3.15 -16.99 -4.71
C HIS A 15 2.42 -18.14 -5.41
N ASP A 16 1.18 -17.94 -5.86
CA ASP A 16 0.35 -18.93 -6.55
C ASP A 16 0.73 -19.15 -8.02
N LEU A 17 1.42 -18.19 -8.65
CA LEU A 17 1.72 -18.20 -10.09
C LEU A 17 3.22 -18.27 -10.41
N ILE A 18 4.08 -18.32 -9.39
CA ILE A 18 5.54 -18.23 -9.55
C ILE A 18 6.18 -19.47 -8.91
N ILE A 19 6.95 -20.22 -9.70
CA ILE A 19 7.69 -21.43 -9.23
C ILE A 19 8.76 -21.06 -8.18
N ILE A 20 9.20 -19.80 -8.20
CA ILE A 20 10.19 -19.23 -7.29
C ILE A 20 9.43 -18.61 -6.10
N LYS A 21 9.81 -18.99 -4.87
CA LYS A 21 9.30 -18.39 -3.64
C LYS A 21 9.64 -16.89 -3.65
N GLY A 22 8.69 -16.05 -4.05
CA GLY A 22 8.84 -14.60 -4.01
C GLY A 22 9.13 -14.10 -2.59
N SER A 23 9.70 -12.91 -2.48
CA SER A 23 9.99 -12.27 -1.19
C SER A 23 8.74 -12.24 -0.29
N PRO A 24 8.93 -12.25 1.05
CA PRO A 24 7.81 -12.19 1.97
C PRO A 24 7.00 -10.91 1.74
N PHE A 25 5.71 -11.04 2.04
CA PHE A 25 4.81 -9.91 2.09
C PHE A 25 5.40 -8.82 3.01
N THR A 26 5.50 -7.59 2.52
CA THR A 26 6.16 -6.49 3.25
C THR A 26 5.25 -5.28 3.41
N TYR A 27 5.22 -4.72 4.62
CA TYR A 27 4.60 -3.44 4.93
C TYR A 27 5.69 -2.38 5.18
N ASN A 28 5.62 -1.27 4.44
CA ASN A 28 6.45 -0.09 4.67
C ASN A 28 5.56 1.10 5.02
N TYR A 29 5.97 1.89 6.00
CA TYR A 29 5.22 3.06 6.46
C TYR A 29 6.03 4.33 6.20
N PHE A 30 5.36 5.35 5.66
CA PHE A 30 5.95 6.63 5.30
C PHE A 30 5.17 7.78 5.91
N SER A 31 5.86 8.87 6.23
CA SER A 31 5.27 10.07 6.82
C SER A 31 4.41 10.85 5.83
N ASN A 32 4.70 10.76 4.53
CA ASN A 32 3.94 11.42 3.48
C ASN A 32 3.97 10.64 2.16
N LEU A 33 3.11 11.06 1.23
CA LEU A 33 2.94 10.40 -0.07
C LEU A 33 4.19 10.53 -0.96
N THR A 34 4.90 11.66 -0.89
CA THR A 34 6.08 11.91 -1.71
C THR A 34 7.21 10.95 -1.37
N GLN A 35 7.48 10.74 -0.08
CA GLN A 35 8.46 9.75 0.40
C GLN A 35 8.09 8.33 -0.03
N ALA A 36 6.82 7.95 0.11
CA ALA A 36 6.33 6.65 -0.34
C ALA A 36 6.51 6.47 -1.85
N PHE A 37 6.18 7.50 -2.63
CA PHE A 37 6.28 7.47 -4.08
C PHE A 37 7.73 7.32 -4.56
N GLU A 38 8.64 8.18 -4.10
CA GLU A 38 10.04 8.12 -4.52
C GLU A 38 10.71 6.81 -4.09
N SER A 39 10.48 6.35 -2.85
CA SER A 39 11.05 5.08 -2.37
C SER A 39 10.59 3.87 -3.20
N VAL A 40 9.30 3.81 -3.56
CA VAL A 40 8.78 2.73 -4.42
C VAL A 40 9.31 2.87 -5.85
N LYS A 41 9.35 4.08 -6.39
CA LYS A 41 9.87 4.36 -7.73
C LYS A 41 11.34 3.97 -7.86
N GLU A 42 12.19 4.36 -6.91
CA GLU A 42 13.60 3.97 -6.84
C GLU A 42 13.74 2.45 -6.78
N SER A 43 12.96 1.79 -5.91
CA SER A 43 12.97 0.33 -5.79
C SER A 43 12.57 -0.37 -7.10
N LEU A 44 11.57 0.16 -7.82
CA LEU A 44 11.16 -0.37 -9.12
C LEU A 44 12.28 -0.21 -10.16
N LEU A 45 12.89 0.97 -10.23
CA LEU A 45 13.99 1.27 -11.17
C LEU A 45 15.23 0.41 -10.92
N ILE A 46 15.66 0.26 -9.65
CA ILE A 46 16.81 -0.56 -9.26
C ILE A 46 16.61 -2.02 -9.69
N ASN A 47 15.37 -2.51 -9.60
CA ASN A 47 15.02 -3.88 -9.96
C ASN A 47 14.56 -4.03 -11.43
N GLY A 48 14.68 -2.97 -12.26
CA GLY A 48 14.37 -3.01 -13.68
C GLY A 48 12.87 -3.12 -14.02
N TRP A 49 11.97 -2.73 -13.11
CA TRP A 49 10.53 -2.73 -13.36
C TRP A 49 10.07 -1.46 -14.06
N ASP A 50 9.12 -1.61 -14.98
CA ASP A 50 8.52 -0.49 -15.70
C ASP A 50 7.63 0.38 -14.79
N LEU A 51 7.76 1.69 -14.94
CA LEU A 51 7.00 2.70 -14.24
C LEU A 51 5.68 3.06 -14.94
N ASP A 52 5.33 2.42 -16.06
CA ASP A 52 4.10 2.74 -16.79
C ASP A 52 2.84 2.70 -15.90
N GLY A 53 2.08 3.79 -15.85
CA GLY A 53 0.92 3.93 -14.96
C GLY A 53 1.24 4.06 -13.46
N PHE A 54 2.53 4.09 -13.06
CA PHE A 54 3.00 4.43 -11.71
C PHE A 54 3.46 5.89 -11.68
N ASN A 55 2.51 6.82 -11.54
CA ASN A 55 2.80 8.25 -11.43
C ASN A 55 2.15 8.86 -10.19
N TYR A 56 2.79 9.91 -9.65
CA TYR A 56 2.36 10.56 -8.42
C TYR A 56 0.92 11.04 -8.47
N THR A 57 0.51 11.70 -9.55
CA THR A 57 -0.82 12.30 -9.70
C THR A 57 -1.94 11.25 -9.68
N ALA A 58 -1.74 10.11 -10.35
CA ALA A 58 -2.70 9.01 -10.37
C ALA A 58 -2.84 8.35 -9.00
N ILE A 59 -1.71 8.20 -8.28
CA ILE A 59 -1.69 7.69 -6.92
C ILE A 59 -2.43 8.66 -6.00
N TYR A 60 -2.09 9.95 -6.04
CA TYR A 60 -2.74 10.99 -5.24
C TYR A 60 -4.26 11.03 -5.47
N ARG A 61 -4.71 11.00 -6.73
CA ARG A 61 -6.14 10.96 -7.08
C ARG A 61 -6.81 9.69 -6.55
N SER A 62 -6.19 8.53 -6.74
CA SER A 62 -6.75 7.28 -6.22
C SER A 62 -6.85 7.24 -4.70
N LEU A 63 -5.86 7.79 -3.98
CA LEU A 63 -5.95 7.93 -2.53
C LEU A 63 -7.07 8.89 -2.11
N LYS A 64 -7.26 10.00 -2.84
CA LYS A 64 -8.32 10.96 -2.55
C LYS A 64 -9.71 10.36 -2.79
N ASP A 65 -9.88 9.61 -3.86
CA ASP A 65 -11.19 9.11 -4.31
C ASP A 65 -11.58 7.79 -3.62
N ARG A 66 -10.62 6.88 -3.45
CA ARG A 66 -10.85 5.49 -2.98
C ARG A 66 -10.12 5.14 -1.68
N GLY A 67 -9.29 6.03 -1.15
CA GLY A 67 -8.46 5.76 0.03
C GLY A 67 -7.25 4.84 -0.22
N SER A 68 -7.15 4.26 -1.42
CA SER A 68 -6.05 3.38 -1.81
C SER A 68 -5.77 3.44 -3.31
N TYR A 69 -4.51 3.17 -3.66
CA TYR A 69 -4.02 2.95 -5.01
C TYR A 69 -3.45 1.52 -5.07
N VAL A 70 -3.81 0.77 -6.11
CA VAL A 70 -3.32 -0.59 -6.31
C VAL A 70 -2.78 -0.71 -7.73
N LYS A 71 -1.56 -1.23 -7.86
CA LYS A 71 -0.95 -1.58 -9.15
C LYS A 71 -0.41 -2.99 -9.11
N VAL A 72 -0.71 -3.76 -10.16
CA VAL A 72 -0.18 -5.11 -10.38
C VAL A 72 0.94 -5.03 -11.41
N PHE A 73 2.12 -5.50 -11.04
CA PHE A 73 3.27 -5.62 -11.92
C PHE A 73 3.29 -7.01 -12.51
N LYS A 74 3.39 -7.10 -13.84
CA LYS A 74 3.40 -8.36 -14.58
C LYS A 74 4.78 -8.59 -15.18
N SER A 75 5.21 -9.85 -15.20
CA SER A 75 6.40 -10.31 -15.92
C SER A 75 6.01 -11.47 -16.83
N LYS A 76 6.42 -11.41 -18.10
CA LYS A 76 6.06 -12.41 -19.14
C LYS A 76 4.56 -12.73 -19.19
N GLY A 77 3.70 -11.72 -19.00
CA GLY A 77 2.24 -11.86 -19.01
C GLY A 77 1.60 -12.33 -17.70
N ALA A 78 2.38 -12.83 -16.73
CA ALA A 78 1.90 -13.27 -15.43
C ALA A 78 2.03 -12.16 -14.37
N ALA A 79 1.03 -12.02 -13.49
CA ALA A 79 1.10 -11.10 -12.36
C ALA A 79 2.17 -11.57 -11.36
N PHE A 80 3.21 -10.75 -11.15
CA PHE A 80 4.37 -11.10 -10.35
C PHE A 80 4.24 -10.58 -8.91
N PHE A 81 3.96 -9.29 -8.73
CA PHE A 81 3.56 -8.72 -7.44
C PHE A 81 2.56 -7.57 -7.60
N LYS A 82 1.94 -7.21 -6.48
CA LYS A 82 1.01 -6.11 -6.35
C LYS A 82 1.57 -5.11 -5.34
N VAL A 83 1.56 -3.84 -5.71
CA VAL A 83 1.84 -2.72 -4.80
C VAL A 83 0.52 -2.05 -4.45
N SER A 84 0.25 -1.90 -3.15
CA SER A 84 -0.92 -1.20 -2.63
C SER A 84 -0.44 -0.03 -1.77
N ILE A 85 -0.91 1.19 -2.06
CA ILE A 85 -0.59 2.41 -1.30
C ILE A 85 -1.90 2.92 -0.69
N SER A 86 -1.95 3.06 0.63
CA SER A 86 -3.15 3.49 1.36
C SER A 86 -2.81 4.49 2.46
N SER A 87 -3.76 5.35 2.80
CA SER A 87 -3.62 6.22 3.98
C SER A 87 -4.16 5.50 5.21
N LYS A 88 -3.33 5.38 6.25
CA LYS A 88 -3.75 4.88 7.56
C LYS A 88 -3.72 5.98 8.62
N THR A 89 -4.61 5.86 9.59
CA THR A 89 -4.66 6.72 10.76
C THR A 89 -3.99 5.98 11.92
N LEU A 90 -2.88 6.53 12.42
CA LEU A 90 -2.23 6.07 13.63
C LEU A 90 -2.98 6.61 14.85
N ASN A 91 -3.22 5.76 15.84
CA ASN A 91 -4.00 6.08 17.03
C ASN A 91 -5.39 6.65 16.69
N PRO A 92 -6.25 5.85 16.02
CA PRO A 92 -7.62 6.28 15.79
C PRO A 92 -8.27 6.61 17.14
N LYS A 93 -9.10 7.66 17.18
CA LYS A 93 -9.91 7.92 18.37
C LYS A 93 -10.70 6.66 18.64
N LEU A 94 -10.58 6.12 19.86
CA LEU A 94 -11.43 5.06 20.33
C LEU A 94 -12.86 5.59 20.23
N SER A 95 -13.60 5.19 19.21
CA SER A 95 -15.06 5.28 19.29
C SER A 95 -15.42 4.43 20.50
N THR A 96 -16.18 4.99 21.43
CA THR A 96 -16.82 4.21 22.49
C THR A 96 -17.41 3.00 21.79
N LEU A 97 -16.86 1.81 22.06
CA LEU A 97 -17.47 0.59 21.56
C LEU A 97 -18.89 0.65 22.10
N GLU A 98 -19.90 0.72 21.22
CA GLU A 98 -21.31 0.60 21.58
C GLU A 98 -21.61 -0.85 22.01
N ILE A 99 -20.72 -1.45 22.81
CA ILE A 99 -21.03 -2.58 23.69
C ILE A 99 -21.94 -1.98 24.75
N THR A 100 -23.15 -1.71 24.30
CA THR A 100 -24.28 -1.28 25.09
C THR A 100 -24.44 -2.33 26.18
N LYS A 101 -24.43 -1.84 27.43
CA LYS A 101 -24.62 -2.57 28.68
C LYS A 101 -25.41 -3.87 28.49
N ASN A 102 -24.86 -4.95 29.02
CA ASN A 102 -25.62 -6.17 29.31
C ASN A 102 -26.92 -5.77 30.04
N PRO A 103 -28.13 -6.12 29.54
CA PRO A 103 -29.39 -5.75 30.17
C PRO A 103 -29.76 -6.67 31.35
N TYR A 104 -28.78 -7.19 32.08
CA TYR A 104 -28.97 -8.01 33.27
C TYR A 104 -28.35 -7.34 34.49
#